data_AF-A0A835QK38-F1
#
_entry.id   AF-A0A835QK38-F1
#
_cell.length_a   1.000
_cell.length_b   1.000
_cell.length_c   1.000
_cell.angle_alpha   90.00
_cell.angle_beta   90.00
_cell.angle_gamma   90.00
#
_symmetry.space_group_name_H-M   'P 1'
#
loop_
_entity.id
_entity.type
_entity.pdbx_description
1 polymer ?
#
loop_
_entity_poly.entity_id
_entity_poly.type
_entity_poly.pdbx_seq_one_letter_code
_entity_poly.pdbx_strand_id
1 'polypeptide(L)'
;MKAEKILWQITNEDMINGYTIVSALNFKYLALSVSLSNPGKEKFGPVKELSPLGDMDGSIDLYAYDADGNSMRIFIFSKTSPYEAVPTKVILVRPFMAFTNRLGEDLFIILNSEDRPKILHASDARVAFVRLWNTNWCLPFEIANEDTLTISLKMHHGARKYLRAEIRGYEEGSRFLVVFRMEPARGPIRIENRMADRTLEICQSGLADDDWIKLEPLSSTNFSWDDPYGQRSIDVRIQGMVYLQNISLDEVNDSRDLKAHGINLHVEEAGDVKFVRFIDEKRRLQLESRKMIEPLEKASTSKLQEMQSGTSPLELIIELGIVGVSLIDHKPRELLYLYLEKVFASFSTGYDAGKTSRFKLIVGKLQLDNQLPLTIMPVLLAPEDMPDLNHPVLKRLLL
;
A
#
# COMPACT_ATOMS: atom_id res chain seq x y z
N MET A 1 22.68 47.42 6.83
CA MET A 1 22.13 47.12 5.50
C MET A 1 20.91 46.24 5.73
N LYS A 2 19.68 46.72 5.46
CA LYS A 2 18.48 45.87 5.56
C LYS A 2 18.47 44.96 4.33
N ALA A 3 18.50 43.64 4.54
CA ALA A 3 18.36 42.69 3.45
C ALA A 3 16.96 42.87 2.83
N GLU A 4 16.94 43.36 1.59
CA GLU A 4 15.71 43.56 0.83
C GLU A 4 15.15 42.18 0.48
N LYS A 5 13.97 41.85 1.00
CA LYS A 5 13.35 40.54 0.81
C LYS A 5 12.65 40.55 -0.55
N ILE A 6 13.33 40.06 -1.57
CA ILE A 6 12.77 39.97 -2.92
C ILE A 6 11.76 38.81 -2.94
N LEU A 7 10.49 39.12 -3.17
CA LEU A 7 9.42 38.14 -3.34
C LEU A 7 9.23 37.88 -4.83
N TRP A 8 9.50 36.65 -5.26
CA TRP A 8 9.23 36.17 -6.61
C TRP A 8 8.00 35.27 -6.60
N GLN A 9 7.04 35.56 -7.47
CA GLN A 9 5.88 34.71 -7.71
C GLN A 9 6.10 33.94 -9.01
N ILE A 10 6.00 32.61 -8.95
CA ILE A 10 6.01 31.76 -10.16
C ILE A 10 4.65 31.91 -10.83
N THR A 11 4.64 32.33 -12.09
CA THR A 11 3.40 32.54 -12.85
C THR A 11 2.97 31.26 -13.56
N ASN A 12 1.71 31.22 -14.00
CA ASN A 12 1.19 30.08 -14.76
C ASN A 12 1.90 29.94 -16.13
N GLU A 13 2.36 31.04 -16.72
CA GLU A 13 3.18 31.02 -17.94
C GLU A 13 4.54 30.36 -17.71
N ASP A 14 5.17 30.60 -16.56
CA ASP A 14 6.43 29.94 -16.17
C ASP A 14 6.25 28.42 -15.99
N MET A 15 5.06 27.97 -15.61
CA MET A 15 4.73 26.55 -15.46
C MET A 15 4.43 25.86 -16.80
N ILE A 16 3.87 26.59 -17.78
CA ILE A 16 3.42 26.03 -19.07
C ILE A 16 4.57 25.97 -20.09
N ASN A 17 5.52 26.91 -20.04
CA ASN A 17 6.61 27.03 -21.02
C ASN A 17 7.77 26.02 -20.84
N GLY A 18 7.64 25.04 -19.95
CA GLY A 18 8.64 24.00 -19.72
C GLY A 18 9.79 24.46 -18.82
N TYR A 19 10.97 23.83 -18.99
CA TYR A 19 12.11 24.03 -18.09
C TYR A 19 12.63 25.47 -18.13
N THR A 20 12.53 26.19 -17.02
CA THR A 20 13.22 27.47 -16.87
C THR A 20 14.67 27.22 -16.42
N ILE A 21 15.65 27.62 -17.23
CA ILE A 21 17.06 27.57 -16.85
C ILE A 21 17.35 28.73 -15.90
N VAL A 22 17.36 28.45 -14.59
CA VAL A 22 17.69 29.48 -13.58
C VAL A 22 19.14 29.30 -13.12
N SER A 23 20.10 29.85 -13.88
CA SER A 23 21.54 29.67 -13.64
C SER A 23 22.10 30.39 -12.40
N ALA A 24 21.29 31.16 -11.68
CA ALA A 24 21.74 32.04 -10.59
C ALA A 24 21.15 31.73 -9.19
N LEU A 25 20.32 30.70 -9.03
CA LEU A 25 19.69 30.41 -7.73
C LEU A 25 20.67 29.72 -6.78
N ASN A 26 21.07 30.42 -5.72
CA ASN A 26 21.78 29.82 -4.61
C ASN A 26 20.78 29.36 -3.54
N PHE A 27 20.48 28.06 -3.52
CA PHE A 27 19.53 27.45 -2.60
C PHE A 27 19.81 27.69 -1.10
N LYS A 28 21.06 28.02 -0.72
CA LYS A 28 21.40 28.38 0.67
C LYS A 28 20.70 29.64 1.18
N TYR A 29 20.26 30.52 0.28
CA TYR A 29 19.63 31.79 0.62
C TYR A 29 18.17 31.88 0.19
N LEU A 30 17.58 30.75 -0.23
CA LEU A 30 16.21 30.70 -0.73
C LEU A 30 15.34 29.90 0.22
N ALA A 31 14.07 30.31 0.30
CA ALA A 31 13.04 29.58 0.99
C ALA A 31 11.75 29.63 0.16
N LEU A 32 10.93 28.60 0.29
CA LEU A 32 9.69 28.46 -0.45
C LEU A 32 8.52 28.26 0.51
N SER A 33 7.38 28.83 0.16
CA SER A 33 6.09 28.54 0.77
C SER A 33 5.05 28.38 -0.33
N VAL A 34 4.04 27.56 -0.07
CA VAL A 34 3.04 27.11 -1.04
C VAL A 34 1.64 27.20 -0.41
N SER A 35 0.65 27.46 -1.23
CA SER A 35 -0.78 27.45 -0.87
C SER A 35 -1.55 26.62 -1.88
N LEU A 36 -2.65 26.00 -1.45
CA LEU A 36 -3.60 25.35 -2.34
C LEU A 36 -4.47 26.43 -3.00
N SER A 37 -4.72 26.25 -4.30
CA SER A 37 -5.30 27.26 -5.19
C SER A 37 -6.70 27.72 -4.75
N ASN A 38 -6.81 29.00 -4.40
CA ASN A 38 -8.01 29.83 -4.52
C ASN A 38 -7.54 31.28 -4.71
N PRO A 39 -7.57 31.84 -5.93
CA PRO A 39 -7.09 33.19 -6.19
C PRO A 39 -7.75 34.20 -5.24
N GLY A 40 -6.94 34.94 -4.47
CA GLY A 40 -7.38 35.93 -3.49
C GLY A 40 -7.76 35.40 -2.10
N LYS A 41 -7.56 34.10 -1.84
CA LYS A 41 -7.70 33.47 -0.51
C LYS A 41 -6.49 32.58 -0.18
N GLU A 42 -5.31 32.95 -0.63
CA GLU A 42 -4.10 32.14 -0.44
C GLU A 42 -3.73 32.02 1.04
N LYS A 43 -3.74 30.79 1.56
CA LYS A 43 -3.20 30.47 2.89
C LYS A 43 -1.87 29.73 2.73
N PHE A 44 -0.79 30.51 2.71
CA PHE A 44 0.55 29.97 2.60
C PHE A 44 0.93 29.12 3.82
N GLY A 45 1.51 27.96 3.56
CA GLY A 45 2.09 27.12 4.59
C GLY A 45 3.38 27.69 5.20
N PRO A 46 4.01 26.94 6.12
CA PRO A 46 5.26 27.36 6.72
C PRO A 46 6.35 27.52 5.65
N VAL A 47 7.11 28.61 5.75
CA VAL A 47 8.27 28.87 4.89
C VAL A 47 9.34 27.82 5.19
N LYS A 48 9.86 27.16 4.16
CA LYS A 48 10.91 26.15 4.29
C LYS A 48 12.13 26.52 3.48
N GLU A 49 13.30 26.43 4.12
CA GLU A 49 14.58 26.67 3.48
C GLU A 49 14.86 25.65 2.38
N LEU A 50 15.42 26.11 1.26
CA LEU A 50 15.76 25.27 0.12
C LEU A 50 17.20 24.74 0.20
N SER A 51 17.95 25.05 1.25
CA SER A 51 19.36 24.67 1.39
C SER A 51 19.65 23.18 1.14
N PRO A 52 18.77 22.21 1.48
CA PRO A 52 19.00 20.80 1.13
C PRO A 52 19.05 20.53 -0.37
N LEU A 53 18.32 21.30 -1.20
CA LEU A 53 18.39 21.21 -2.67
C LEU A 53 19.72 21.71 -3.26
N GLY A 54 20.61 22.23 -2.40
CA GLY A 54 22.01 22.52 -2.73
C GLY A 54 22.81 21.26 -3.04
N ASP A 55 22.45 20.11 -2.45
CA ASP A 55 23.06 18.81 -2.71
C ASP A 55 22.51 18.17 -4.00
N MET A 56 23.20 17.19 -4.59
CA MET A 56 22.79 16.63 -5.90
C MET A 56 21.50 15.79 -5.82
N ASP A 57 21.29 15.14 -4.68
CA ASP A 57 20.19 14.23 -4.33
C ASP A 57 19.37 14.76 -3.13
N GLY A 58 19.48 16.06 -2.86
CA GLY A 58 18.76 16.74 -1.80
C GLY A 58 17.25 16.71 -1.97
N SER A 59 16.52 16.71 -0.86
CA SER A 59 15.06 16.78 -0.89
C SER A 59 14.47 17.54 0.30
N ILE A 60 13.27 18.08 0.11
CA ILE A 60 12.48 18.77 1.12
C ILE A 60 10.99 18.48 0.91
N ASP A 61 10.23 18.58 2.00
CA ASP A 61 8.76 18.51 1.98
C ASP A 61 8.12 19.87 2.24
N LEU A 62 7.19 20.30 1.41
CA LEU A 62 6.37 21.48 1.66
C LEU A 62 4.95 21.11 2.04
N TYR A 63 4.28 22.02 2.75
CA TYR A 63 2.89 21.87 3.13
C TYR A 63 2.10 23.04 2.57
N ALA A 64 1.13 22.75 1.73
CA ALA A 64 0.18 23.71 1.18
C ALA A 64 -1.15 23.59 1.91
N TYR A 65 -1.82 24.71 2.15
CA TYR A 65 -3.13 24.78 2.78
C TYR A 65 -4.07 25.63 1.94
N ASP A 66 -5.38 25.41 2.08
CA ASP A 66 -6.39 26.37 1.63
C ASP A 66 -7.10 27.05 2.80
N ALA A 67 -8.05 27.93 2.48
CA ALA A 67 -8.85 28.65 3.47
C ALA A 67 -9.81 27.75 4.25
N ASP A 68 -10.17 26.59 3.70
CA ASP A 68 -11.13 25.65 4.28
C ASP A 68 -10.46 24.62 5.21
N GLY A 69 -9.13 24.67 5.33
CA GLY A 69 -8.35 23.79 6.19
C GLY A 69 -7.81 22.53 5.50
N ASN A 70 -8.11 22.34 4.20
CA ASN A 70 -7.52 21.25 3.45
C ASN A 70 -6.02 21.45 3.32
N SER A 71 -5.28 20.35 3.24
CA SER A 71 -3.82 20.40 3.16
C SER A 71 -3.24 19.36 2.20
N MET A 72 -2.09 19.71 1.63
CA MET A 72 -1.32 18.83 0.74
C MET A 72 0.16 18.89 1.11
N ARG A 73 0.78 17.72 1.27
CA ARG A 73 2.24 17.60 1.33
C ARG A 73 2.80 17.42 -0.09
N ILE A 74 3.76 18.26 -0.43
CA ILE A 74 4.47 18.26 -1.71
C ILE A 74 5.92 17.84 -1.44
N PHE A 75 6.42 16.90 -2.23
CA PHE A 75 7.81 16.47 -2.20
C PHE A 75 8.60 17.19 -3.29
N ILE A 76 9.68 17.87 -2.90
CA ILE A 76 10.60 18.53 -3.80
C ILE A 76 11.97 17.87 -3.67
N PHE A 77 12.60 17.53 -4.78
CA PHE A 77 13.93 16.93 -4.78
C PHE A 77 14.76 17.34 -5.98
N SER A 78 16.06 17.23 -5.85
CA SER A 78 17.01 17.42 -6.94
C SER A 78 17.51 16.09 -7.49
N LYS A 79 17.78 16.05 -8.79
CA LYS A 79 18.57 14.99 -9.43
C LYS A 79 19.46 15.55 -10.53
N THR A 80 20.51 14.81 -10.88
CA THR A 80 21.29 15.12 -12.08
C THR A 80 20.46 14.86 -13.32
N SER A 81 20.56 15.76 -14.30
CA SER A 81 20.04 15.51 -15.64
C SER A 81 20.66 14.24 -16.23
N PRO A 82 19.88 13.37 -16.88
CA PRO A 82 20.42 12.22 -17.60
C PRO A 82 21.23 12.63 -18.84
N TYR A 83 21.16 13.89 -19.26
CA TYR A 83 22.00 14.43 -20.33
C TYR A 83 23.36 14.84 -19.78
N GLU A 84 24.38 13.99 -19.99
CA GLU A 84 25.75 14.16 -19.48
C GLU A 84 26.52 15.34 -20.09
N ALA A 85 26.05 15.90 -21.21
CA ALA A 85 26.77 16.96 -21.94
C ALA A 85 26.91 18.26 -21.13
N VAL A 86 25.98 18.54 -20.20
CA VAL A 86 26.02 19.72 -19.33
C VAL A 86 25.58 19.32 -17.93
N PRO A 87 26.40 19.53 -16.88
CA PRO A 87 26.03 19.23 -15.50
C PRO A 87 24.84 20.11 -15.08
N THR A 88 23.64 19.57 -15.25
CA THR A 88 22.39 20.26 -15.02
C THR A 88 21.70 19.60 -13.84
N LYS A 89 21.39 20.39 -12.80
CA LYS A 89 20.55 19.95 -11.69
C LYS A 89 19.09 20.17 -12.05
N VAL A 90 18.29 19.13 -11.97
CA VAL A 90 16.84 19.17 -12.20
C VAL A 90 16.15 19.18 -10.84
N ILE A 91 15.35 20.20 -10.58
CA ILE A 91 14.45 20.25 -9.42
C ILE A 91 13.09 19.72 -9.85
N LEU A 92 12.59 18.73 -9.12
CA LEU A 92 11.32 18.07 -9.38
C LEU A 92 10.36 18.37 -8.23
N VAL A 93 9.12 18.71 -8.57
CA VAL A 93 8.04 19.00 -7.63
C VAL A 93 6.94 17.98 -7.89
N ARG A 94 6.57 17.21 -6.87
CA ARG A 94 5.56 16.15 -7.02
C ARG A 94 4.73 15.97 -5.75
N PRO A 95 3.53 15.34 -5.82
CA PRO A 95 2.79 14.94 -4.63
C PRO A 95 3.65 14.05 -3.71
N PHE A 96 3.49 14.18 -2.41
CA PHE A 96 4.19 13.29 -1.47
C PHE A 96 3.67 11.86 -1.59
N MET A 97 2.36 11.68 -1.76
CA MET A 97 1.73 10.36 -1.88
C MET A 97 0.80 10.32 -3.07
N ALA A 98 0.73 9.16 -3.69
CA ALA A 98 -0.30 8.78 -4.64
C ALA A 98 -0.93 7.47 -4.16
N PHE A 99 -2.19 7.24 -4.51
CA PHE A 99 -2.94 6.11 -4.03
C PHE A 99 -3.55 5.31 -5.18
N THR A 100 -3.62 3.99 -5.03
CA THR A 100 -4.29 3.08 -5.95
C THR A 100 -5.25 2.18 -5.19
N ASN A 101 -6.51 2.17 -5.61
CA ASN A 101 -7.51 1.23 -5.10
C ASN A 101 -7.51 -0.05 -5.96
N ARG A 102 -7.18 -1.20 -5.36
CA ARG A 102 -7.32 -2.53 -5.98
C ARG A 102 -8.27 -3.44 -5.20
N LEU A 103 -9.19 -2.86 -4.42
CA LEU A 103 -10.13 -3.60 -3.59
C LEU A 103 -11.32 -4.16 -4.38
N GLY A 104 -11.66 -3.53 -5.51
CA GLY A 104 -12.90 -3.82 -6.24
C GLY A 104 -14.17 -3.20 -5.62
N GLU A 105 -14.03 -2.45 -4.52
CA GLU A 105 -15.08 -1.69 -3.83
C GLU A 105 -14.61 -0.24 -3.58
N ASP A 106 -15.57 0.67 -3.35
CA ASP A 106 -15.27 2.07 -3.04
C ASP A 106 -14.54 2.20 -1.69
N LEU A 107 -13.47 2.99 -1.71
CA LEU A 107 -12.67 3.29 -0.53
C LEU A 107 -12.67 4.79 -0.24
N PHE A 108 -13.01 5.13 0.99
CA PHE A 108 -13.02 6.49 1.49
C PHE A 108 -11.74 6.75 2.26
N ILE A 109 -11.15 7.92 2.02
CA ILE A 109 -9.94 8.38 2.69
C ILE A 109 -10.15 9.79 3.24
N ILE A 110 -9.62 10.01 4.43
CA ILE A 110 -9.43 11.33 5.05
C ILE A 110 -7.94 11.44 5.34
N LEU A 111 -7.32 12.57 5.03
CA LEU A 111 -5.88 12.79 5.24
C LEU A 111 -5.58 13.83 6.33
N ASN A 112 -6.61 14.48 6.82
CA ASN A 112 -6.58 15.36 7.98
C ASN A 112 -7.89 15.18 8.75
N SER A 113 -7.87 15.15 10.07
CA SER A 113 -9.09 14.93 10.89
C SER A 113 -10.22 15.93 10.61
N GLU A 114 -9.89 17.10 10.06
CA GLU A 114 -10.84 18.15 9.68
C GLU A 114 -11.34 18.04 8.22
N ASP A 115 -10.73 17.18 7.40
CA ASP A 115 -11.11 17.00 6.00
C ASP A 115 -12.45 16.25 5.89
N ARG A 116 -13.23 16.60 4.85
CA ARG A 116 -14.38 15.79 4.45
C ARG A 116 -13.90 14.45 3.89
N PRO A 117 -14.66 13.34 4.07
CA PRO A 117 -14.36 12.06 3.43
C PRO A 117 -14.25 12.23 1.92
N LYS A 118 -13.12 11.83 1.34
CA LYS A 118 -12.88 11.85 -0.10
C LYS A 118 -12.96 10.44 -0.65
N ILE A 119 -13.56 10.30 -1.84
CA ILE A 119 -13.36 9.11 -2.67
C ILE A 119 -11.97 9.27 -3.30
N LEU A 120 -11.20 8.19 -3.32
CA LEU A 120 -9.80 8.19 -3.70
C LEU A 120 -9.50 8.91 -5.04
N HIS A 121 -8.96 10.13 -4.93
CA HIS A 121 -8.36 10.93 -6.00
C HIS A 121 -6.93 11.35 -5.60
N ALA A 122 -6.07 11.63 -6.58
CA ALA A 122 -4.60 11.56 -6.46
C ALA A 122 -3.86 12.75 -5.77
N SER A 123 -4.55 13.70 -5.12
CA SER A 123 -3.98 15.03 -4.80
C SER A 123 -3.82 15.40 -3.32
N ASP A 124 -4.00 14.49 -2.36
CA ASP A 124 -3.99 14.85 -0.93
C ASP A 124 -2.85 14.15 -0.16
N ALA A 125 -2.31 14.74 0.92
CA ALA A 125 -1.35 14.06 1.80
C ALA A 125 -1.26 14.62 3.24
N ARG A 126 -1.57 13.76 4.24
CA ARG A 126 -1.04 13.53 5.62
C ARG A 126 -1.95 12.49 6.31
N VAL A 127 -1.72 12.14 7.58
CA VAL A 127 -2.38 11.07 8.40
C VAL A 127 -3.60 10.42 7.75
N ALA A 128 -3.42 9.19 7.28
CA ALA A 128 -4.47 8.51 6.53
C ALA A 128 -5.47 7.83 7.48
N PHE A 129 -6.74 8.23 7.36
CA PHE A 129 -7.87 7.45 7.83
C PHE A 129 -8.48 6.78 6.61
N VAL A 130 -8.73 5.49 6.72
CA VAL A 130 -9.22 4.63 5.66
C VAL A 130 -10.54 4.01 6.13
N ARG A 131 -11.52 3.96 5.23
CA ARG A 131 -12.83 3.36 5.51
C ARG A 131 -13.40 2.72 4.25
N LEU A 132 -13.96 1.52 4.41
CA LEU A 132 -14.79 0.87 3.39
C LEU A 132 -16.27 1.16 3.65
N TRP A 133 -17.11 0.92 2.64
CA TRP A 133 -18.55 0.98 2.86
C TRP A 133 -18.96 0.09 4.04
N ASN A 134 -19.77 0.63 4.96
CA ASN A 134 -20.29 -0.05 6.15
C ASN A 134 -19.25 -0.43 7.24
N THR A 135 -18.09 0.25 7.27
CA THR A 135 -17.10 0.15 8.36
C THR A 135 -16.90 1.48 9.08
N ASN A 136 -16.39 1.44 10.30
CA ASN A 136 -15.80 2.58 10.99
C ASN A 136 -14.48 2.98 10.31
N TRP A 137 -14.02 4.21 10.58
CA TRP A 137 -12.68 4.66 10.22
C TRP A 137 -11.62 3.86 10.98
N CYS A 138 -10.49 3.58 10.33
CA CYS A 138 -9.32 3.08 11.04
C CYS A 138 -8.73 4.17 11.97
N LEU A 139 -7.80 3.76 12.83
CA LEU A 139 -6.99 4.71 13.57
C LEU A 139 -6.06 5.48 12.61
N PRO A 140 -5.74 6.75 12.93
CA PRO A 140 -4.81 7.54 12.16
C PRO A 140 -3.42 6.91 12.12
N PHE A 141 -2.79 6.87 10.95
CA PHE A 141 -1.39 6.45 10.83
C PHE A 141 -0.60 7.31 9.83
N GLU A 142 0.70 7.48 10.08
CA GLU A 142 1.61 8.23 9.22
C GLU A 142 2.37 7.30 8.29
N ILE A 143 2.49 7.69 7.01
CA ILE A 143 3.31 7.00 6.03
C ILE A 143 4.61 7.78 5.85
N ALA A 144 5.70 7.26 6.44
CA ALA A 144 7.03 7.87 6.38
C ALA A 144 8.02 7.09 5.52
N ASN A 145 7.84 5.78 5.41
CA ASN A 145 8.76 4.84 4.75
C ASN A 145 8.00 3.86 3.86
N GLU A 146 8.73 3.16 2.99
CA GLU A 146 8.19 1.99 2.30
C GLU A 146 7.86 0.88 3.29
N ASP A 147 6.70 0.27 3.14
CA ASP A 147 6.19 -0.71 4.08
C ASP A 147 5.00 -1.51 3.50
N THR A 148 4.62 -2.59 4.16
CA THR A 148 3.36 -3.29 3.91
C THR A 148 2.63 -3.51 5.22
N LEU A 149 1.45 -2.91 5.35
CA LEU A 149 0.67 -2.93 6.59
C LEU A 149 -0.74 -3.47 6.38
N THR A 150 -1.27 -4.09 7.44
CA THR A 150 -2.66 -4.53 7.55
C THR A 150 -3.46 -3.49 8.31
N ILE A 151 -4.52 -2.96 7.71
CA ILE A 151 -5.49 -2.05 8.31
C ILE A 151 -6.71 -2.86 8.77
N SER A 152 -7.03 -2.81 10.06
CA SER A 152 -8.28 -3.34 10.62
C SER A 152 -9.42 -2.34 10.44
N LEU A 153 -10.52 -2.79 9.84
CA LEU A 153 -11.76 -2.01 9.72
C LEU A 153 -12.89 -2.70 10.48
N LYS A 154 -13.42 -2.04 11.50
CA LYS A 154 -14.54 -2.55 12.31
C LYS A 154 -15.87 -2.28 11.61
N MET A 155 -16.70 -3.29 11.43
CA MET A 155 -18.07 -3.14 10.93
C MET A 155 -19.01 -2.74 12.07
N HIS A 156 -20.14 -2.10 11.73
CA HIS A 156 -21.14 -1.69 12.73
C HIS A 156 -21.74 -2.87 13.52
N HIS A 157 -21.74 -4.08 12.97
CA HIS A 157 -22.19 -5.30 13.64
C HIS A 157 -21.06 -6.08 14.35
N GLY A 158 -19.90 -5.46 14.57
CA GLY A 158 -18.79 -6.02 15.34
C GLY A 158 -17.82 -6.95 14.58
N ALA A 159 -18.10 -7.30 13.32
CA ALA A 159 -17.11 -8.04 12.52
C ALA A 159 -15.97 -7.13 12.05
N ARG A 160 -14.89 -7.71 11.54
CA ARG A 160 -13.72 -6.98 11.05
C ARG A 160 -13.44 -7.33 9.57
N LYS A 161 -13.07 -6.31 8.79
CA LYS A 161 -12.48 -6.42 7.45
C LYS A 161 -11.00 -6.04 7.55
N TYR A 162 -10.16 -6.68 6.76
CA TYR A 162 -8.72 -6.41 6.74
C TYR A 162 -8.32 -5.91 5.35
N LEU A 163 -7.56 -4.82 5.30
CA LEU A 163 -6.99 -4.29 4.07
C LEU A 163 -5.49 -4.33 4.15
N ARG A 164 -4.84 -4.74 3.08
CA ARG A 164 -3.40 -4.58 2.91
C ARG A 164 -3.13 -3.25 2.21
N ALA A 165 -2.28 -2.42 2.80
CA ALA A 165 -1.73 -1.24 2.15
C ALA A 165 -0.24 -1.48 1.87
N GLU A 166 0.11 -1.51 0.58
CA GLU A 166 1.50 -1.64 0.11
C GLU A 166 2.04 -0.23 -0.20
N ILE A 167 3.01 0.24 0.56
CA ILE A 167 3.64 1.54 0.42
C ILE A 167 4.99 1.33 -0.26
N ARG A 168 5.14 1.87 -1.47
CA ARG A 168 6.33 1.70 -2.31
C ARG A 168 6.87 3.04 -2.76
N GLY A 169 8.18 3.17 -2.96
CA GLY A 169 8.77 4.33 -3.62
C GLY A 169 8.25 4.45 -5.05
N TYR A 170 7.99 5.68 -5.51
CA TYR A 170 7.45 5.91 -6.85
C TYR A 170 8.10 7.08 -7.58
N GLU A 171 9.35 6.88 -8.02
CA GLU A 171 10.18 7.94 -8.62
C GLU A 171 9.52 8.75 -9.75
N GLU A 172 8.63 8.13 -10.53
CA GLU A 172 8.01 8.76 -11.69
C GLU A 172 6.87 9.74 -11.35
N GLY A 173 6.21 9.62 -10.19
CA GLY A 173 5.00 10.42 -9.91
C GLY A 173 4.79 10.94 -8.50
N SER A 174 5.28 10.27 -7.45
CA SER A 174 5.13 10.74 -6.05
C SER A 174 6.31 10.27 -5.19
N ARG A 175 6.42 10.66 -3.92
CA ARG A 175 7.42 9.98 -3.05
C ARG A 175 7.00 8.53 -2.82
N PHE A 176 5.74 8.32 -2.44
CA PHE A 176 5.18 7.00 -2.21
C PHE A 176 3.93 6.71 -3.04
N LEU A 177 3.82 5.49 -3.54
CA LEU A 177 2.60 4.90 -4.07
C LEU A 177 2.03 3.95 -3.03
N VAL A 178 0.81 4.23 -2.58
CA VAL A 178 0.06 3.39 -1.63
C VAL A 178 -0.96 2.58 -2.40
N VAL A 179 -0.81 1.25 -2.41
CA VAL A 179 -1.71 0.33 -3.11
C VAL A 179 -2.57 -0.41 -2.09
N PHE A 180 -3.87 -0.19 -2.12
CA PHE A 180 -4.83 -0.90 -1.27
C PHE A 180 -5.30 -2.18 -1.93
N ARG A 181 -5.24 -3.29 -1.19
CA ARG A 181 -5.69 -4.63 -1.60
C ARG A 181 -6.53 -5.27 -0.50
N MET A 182 -7.51 -6.08 -0.89
CA MET A 182 -8.27 -6.85 0.08
C MET A 182 -7.34 -7.92 0.64
N GLU A 183 -7.20 -7.94 1.96
CA GLU A 183 -6.48 -9.04 2.61
C GLU A 183 -7.43 -10.24 2.77
N PRO A 184 -6.94 -11.50 2.79
CA PRO A 184 -7.79 -12.63 3.12
C PRO A 184 -8.57 -12.38 4.40
N ALA A 185 -9.84 -12.82 4.44
CA ALA A 185 -10.78 -12.56 5.54
C ALA A 185 -10.29 -13.01 6.94
N ARG A 186 -9.19 -13.77 7.01
CA ARG A 186 -8.64 -14.36 8.22
C ARG A 186 -7.64 -13.47 8.97
N GLY A 187 -7.23 -12.34 8.41
CA GLY A 187 -6.26 -11.43 9.03
C GLY A 187 -4.87 -12.07 9.24
N PRO A 188 -3.89 -11.30 9.73
CA PRO A 188 -2.50 -11.77 9.92
C PRO A 188 -2.32 -12.60 11.19
N ILE A 189 -3.20 -12.47 12.19
CA ILE A 189 -3.09 -13.15 13.47
C ILE A 189 -4.41 -13.87 13.78
N ARG A 190 -4.33 -15.12 14.23
CA ARG A 190 -5.47 -15.89 14.74
C ARG A 190 -5.27 -16.17 16.22
N ILE A 191 -6.19 -15.67 17.04
CA ILE A 191 -6.14 -15.83 18.48
C ILE A 191 -7.16 -16.89 18.90
N GLU A 192 -6.72 -17.85 19.69
CA GLU A 192 -7.52 -19.01 20.10
C GLU A 192 -7.60 -19.10 21.63
N ASN A 193 -8.83 -19.11 22.13
CA ASN A 193 -9.12 -19.47 23.51
C ASN A 193 -9.30 -20.99 23.58
N ARG A 194 -8.28 -21.73 24.04
CA ARG A 194 -8.33 -23.19 24.23
C ARG A 194 -8.66 -23.58 25.68
N MET A 195 -9.03 -22.62 26.53
CA MET A 195 -9.59 -22.88 27.86
C MET A 195 -11.04 -23.35 27.73
N ALA A 196 -11.51 -24.19 28.64
CA ALA A 196 -12.83 -24.84 28.56
C ALA A 196 -13.93 -24.10 29.33
N ASP A 197 -13.56 -23.25 30.28
CA ASP A 197 -14.44 -22.69 31.30
C ASP A 197 -14.33 -21.17 31.45
N ARG A 198 -13.40 -20.52 30.75
CA ARG A 198 -13.10 -19.09 30.92
C ARG A 198 -13.19 -18.33 29.61
N THR A 199 -13.87 -17.18 29.67
CA THR A 199 -13.84 -16.18 28.61
C THR A 199 -12.53 -15.42 28.64
N LEU A 200 -12.00 -15.11 27.45
CA LEU A 200 -10.82 -14.28 27.22
C LEU A 200 -11.26 -12.98 26.54
N GLU A 201 -10.84 -11.83 27.03
CA GLU A 201 -10.97 -10.55 26.36
C GLU A 201 -9.58 -10.00 26.04
N ILE A 202 -9.42 -9.45 24.83
CA ILE A 202 -8.14 -8.90 24.37
C ILE A 202 -8.30 -7.55 23.68
N CYS A 203 -7.30 -6.69 23.77
CA CYS A 203 -7.15 -5.49 22.95
C CYS A 203 -5.66 -5.21 22.69
N GLN A 204 -5.34 -4.34 21.73
CA GLN A 204 -3.97 -3.85 21.57
C GLN A 204 -3.61 -2.92 22.72
N SER A 205 -2.44 -3.12 23.33
CA SER A 205 -1.95 -2.27 24.42
C SER A 205 -1.75 -0.82 23.96
N GLY A 206 -1.96 0.13 24.87
CA GLY A 206 -1.75 1.56 24.60
C GLY A 206 -2.88 2.26 23.84
N LEU A 207 -3.98 1.56 23.56
CA LEU A 207 -5.21 2.14 23.02
C LEU A 207 -6.25 2.36 24.12
N ALA A 208 -7.26 3.21 23.86
CA ALA A 208 -8.33 3.50 24.80
C ALA A 208 -9.18 2.25 25.13
N ASP A 209 -9.70 2.22 26.36
CA ASP A 209 -10.26 1.02 27.04
C ASP A 209 -11.56 0.43 26.45
N ASP A 210 -12.12 0.97 25.37
CA ASP A 210 -13.51 0.68 24.97
C ASP A 210 -13.66 -0.46 23.94
N ASP A 211 -12.57 -1.01 23.40
CA ASP A 211 -12.61 -1.83 22.18
C ASP A 211 -12.08 -3.28 22.36
N TRP A 212 -12.52 -3.94 23.43
CA TRP A 212 -12.15 -5.32 23.75
C TRP A 212 -12.82 -6.36 22.84
N ILE A 213 -12.03 -7.32 22.35
CA ILE A 213 -12.53 -8.49 21.62
C ILE A 213 -12.75 -9.62 22.62
N LYS A 214 -14.00 -10.04 22.76
CA LYS A 214 -14.40 -11.16 23.62
C LYS A 214 -14.33 -12.49 22.87
N LEU A 215 -13.68 -13.48 23.47
CA LEU A 215 -13.56 -14.86 22.99
C LEU A 215 -14.14 -15.81 24.04
N GLU A 216 -15.24 -16.48 23.68
CA GLU A 216 -15.84 -17.55 24.47
C GLU A 216 -14.89 -18.75 24.63
N PRO A 217 -15.11 -19.63 25.63
CA PRO A 217 -14.34 -20.86 25.78
C PRO A 217 -14.32 -21.68 24.49
N LEU A 218 -13.17 -22.27 24.16
CA LEU A 218 -12.96 -23.10 22.96
C LEU A 218 -13.21 -22.39 21.62
N SER A 219 -13.21 -21.06 21.60
CA SER A 219 -13.43 -20.26 20.40
C SER A 219 -12.13 -19.66 19.85
N SER A 220 -12.22 -19.05 18.67
CA SER A 220 -11.09 -18.33 18.05
C SER A 220 -11.59 -17.12 17.30
N THR A 221 -10.76 -16.09 17.21
CA THR A 221 -11.02 -14.89 16.40
C THR A 221 -9.82 -14.54 15.53
N ASN A 222 -10.10 -13.83 14.45
CA ASN A 222 -9.08 -13.17 13.65
C ASN A 222 -8.70 -11.84 14.31
N PHE A 223 -7.43 -11.46 14.21
CA PHE A 223 -6.86 -10.29 14.84
C PHE A 223 -5.87 -9.61 13.91
N SER A 224 -5.87 -8.29 13.96
CA SER A 224 -4.80 -7.43 13.46
C SER A 224 -4.65 -6.28 14.44
N TRP A 225 -3.51 -5.61 14.38
CA TRP A 225 -3.29 -4.39 15.13
C TRP A 225 -4.28 -3.31 14.65
N ASP A 226 -4.91 -2.62 15.59
CA ASP A 226 -5.84 -1.51 15.31
C ASP A 226 -5.03 -0.27 14.93
N ASP A 227 -3.89 -0.03 15.60
CA ASP A 227 -2.83 0.87 15.16
C ASP A 227 -1.68 0.05 14.53
N PRO A 228 -1.48 0.11 13.21
CA PRO A 228 -0.44 -0.66 12.54
C PRO A 228 0.98 -0.21 12.90
N TYR A 229 1.20 1.03 13.35
CA TYR A 229 2.52 1.51 13.81
C TYR A 229 2.64 1.60 15.33
N GLY A 230 1.54 1.35 16.03
CA GLY A 230 1.48 1.34 17.48
C GLY A 230 2.17 0.12 18.10
N GLN A 231 1.98 0.01 19.41
CA GLN A 231 2.61 -1.03 20.21
C GLN A 231 2.16 -2.43 19.76
N ARG A 232 3.12 -3.33 19.51
CA ARG A 232 2.88 -4.72 19.09
C ARG A 232 2.74 -5.68 20.28
N SER A 233 1.89 -5.29 21.22
CA SER A 233 1.53 -6.11 22.39
C SER A 233 0.04 -6.04 22.66
N ILE A 234 -0.48 -7.03 23.37
CA ILE A 234 -1.89 -7.10 23.74
C ILE A 234 -2.08 -7.00 25.26
N ASP A 235 -3.18 -6.36 25.64
CA ASP A 235 -3.71 -6.46 26.99
C ASP A 235 -4.76 -7.57 27.02
N VAL A 236 -4.81 -8.30 28.13
CA VAL A 236 -5.61 -9.51 28.27
C VAL A 236 -6.38 -9.48 29.57
N ARG A 237 -7.69 -9.69 29.50
CA ARG A 237 -8.58 -9.86 30.65
C ARG A 237 -9.21 -11.24 30.61
N ILE A 238 -9.12 -11.98 31.71
CA ILE A 238 -9.66 -13.34 31.79
C ILE A 238 -10.79 -13.36 32.83
N GLN A 239 -11.89 -14.01 32.47
CA GLN A 239 -13.06 -14.08 33.33
C GLN A 239 -12.71 -14.70 34.69
N GLY A 240 -13.04 -13.96 35.74
CA GLY A 240 -12.89 -14.40 37.13
C GLY A 240 -11.52 -14.11 37.75
N MET A 241 -10.46 -13.88 36.96
CA MET A 241 -9.13 -13.53 37.46
C MET A 241 -8.29 -12.88 36.35
N VAL A 242 -7.66 -11.74 36.68
CA VAL A 242 -6.46 -11.14 36.05
C VAL A 242 -6.71 -10.27 34.80
N TYR A 243 -6.17 -9.05 34.91
CA TYR A 243 -5.88 -8.12 33.83
C TYR A 243 -4.36 -8.08 33.67
N LEU A 244 -3.87 -8.48 32.51
CA LEU A 244 -2.45 -8.42 32.13
C LEU A 244 -2.27 -7.37 31.05
N GLN A 245 -1.19 -6.62 31.14
CA GLN A 245 -0.84 -5.59 30.16
C GLN A 245 0.42 -5.98 29.41
N ASN A 246 0.55 -5.46 28.19
CA ASN A 246 1.78 -5.48 27.41
C ASN A 246 2.33 -6.88 27.11
N ILE A 247 1.47 -7.85 26.81
CA ILE A 247 1.90 -9.18 26.38
C ILE A 247 2.40 -9.11 24.93
N SER A 248 3.71 -9.28 24.73
CA SER A 248 4.31 -9.35 23.39
C SER A 248 3.93 -10.65 22.67
N LEU A 249 3.60 -10.56 21.39
CA LEU A 249 3.32 -11.71 20.52
C LEU A 249 4.53 -12.13 19.67
N ASP A 250 5.65 -11.40 19.76
CA ASP A 250 6.85 -11.63 18.97
C ASP A 250 7.96 -12.30 19.79
N GLU A 251 7.94 -12.12 21.12
CA GLU A 251 8.83 -12.83 22.01
C GLU A 251 8.24 -14.21 22.32
N VAL A 252 8.88 -15.28 21.84
CA VAL A 252 8.47 -16.70 22.03
C VAL A 252 8.54 -17.15 23.51
N ASN A 253 8.69 -16.23 24.46
CA ASN A 253 8.89 -16.52 25.87
C ASN A 253 7.61 -16.40 26.68
N ASP A 254 7.11 -17.56 27.11
CA ASP A 254 6.54 -17.82 28.44
C ASP A 254 6.34 -16.56 29.32
N SER A 255 5.27 -15.81 29.12
CA SER A 255 4.94 -14.72 30.02
C SER A 255 4.78 -15.33 31.43
N ARG A 256 5.69 -14.98 32.34
CA ARG A 256 5.71 -15.53 33.70
C ARG A 256 4.37 -15.28 34.40
N ASP A 257 3.71 -14.18 34.06
CA ASP A 257 2.43 -13.78 34.61
C ASP A 257 1.28 -14.70 34.18
N LEU A 258 1.15 -15.07 32.90
CA LEU A 258 0.15 -16.07 32.49
C LEU A 258 0.42 -17.42 33.15
N LYS A 259 1.69 -17.84 33.23
CA LYS A 259 2.07 -19.11 33.87
C LYS A 259 1.74 -19.15 35.36
N ALA A 260 1.93 -18.04 36.08
CA ALA A 260 1.56 -17.94 37.49
C ALA A 260 0.05 -18.18 37.71
N HIS A 261 -0.76 -17.94 36.69
CA HIS A 261 -2.21 -18.19 36.69
C HIS A 261 -2.62 -19.50 36.01
N GLY A 262 -1.66 -20.38 35.70
CA GLY A 262 -1.90 -21.69 35.09
C GLY A 262 -2.27 -21.63 33.61
N ILE A 263 -1.92 -20.55 32.92
CA ILE A 263 -2.21 -20.35 31.50
C ILE A 263 -0.90 -20.33 30.71
N ASN A 264 -0.85 -21.11 29.65
CA ASN A 264 0.23 -21.06 28.68
C ASN A 264 -0.19 -20.30 27.44
N LEU A 265 0.67 -19.37 27.03
CA LEU A 265 0.61 -18.75 25.72
C LEU A 265 1.49 -19.57 24.76
N HIS A 266 0.90 -20.06 23.68
CA HIS A 266 1.63 -20.74 22.63
C HIS A 266 1.48 -19.96 21.33
N VAL A 267 2.60 -19.45 20.83
CA VAL A 267 2.67 -18.71 19.56
C VAL A 267 3.32 -19.62 18.52
N GLU A 268 2.66 -19.79 17.38
CA GLU A 268 3.12 -20.58 16.24
C GLU A 268 2.91 -19.77 14.95
N GLU A 269 3.90 -19.72 14.08
CA GLU A 269 3.77 -19.09 12.76
C GLU A 269 3.61 -20.20 11.71
N ALA A 270 2.53 -20.13 10.92
CA ALA A 270 2.28 -21.08 9.84
C ALA A 270 1.91 -20.33 8.56
N GLY A 271 2.90 -20.16 7.67
CA GLY A 271 2.78 -19.33 6.48
C GLY A 271 2.63 -17.86 6.84
N ASP A 272 1.67 -17.17 6.22
CA ASP A 272 1.40 -15.74 6.45
C ASP A 272 0.52 -15.45 7.68
N VAL A 273 0.24 -16.47 8.52
CA VAL A 273 -0.66 -16.34 9.68
C VAL A 273 0.05 -16.76 10.96
N LYS A 274 0.01 -15.87 11.95
CA LYS A 274 0.47 -16.13 13.32
C LYS A 274 -0.68 -16.67 14.17
N PHE A 275 -0.51 -17.83 14.78
CA PHE A 275 -1.46 -18.45 15.69
C PHE A 275 -1.04 -18.19 17.13
N VAL A 276 -1.94 -17.65 17.93
CA VAL A 276 -1.73 -17.36 19.35
C VAL A 276 -2.76 -18.12 20.16
N ARG A 277 -2.33 -19.08 20.97
CA ARG A 277 -3.23 -19.98 21.70
C ARG A 277 -3.06 -19.83 23.20
N PHE A 278 -4.17 -19.55 23.88
CA PHE A 278 -4.26 -19.54 25.34
C PHE A 278 -4.75 -20.90 25.82
N ILE A 279 -3.90 -21.65 26.52
CA ILE A 279 -4.15 -23.04 26.91
C ILE A 279 -4.05 -23.17 28.43
N ASP A 280 -5.01 -23.86 29.07
CA ASP A 280 -4.90 -24.26 30.48
C ASP A 280 -3.77 -25.30 30.66
N GLU A 281 -2.86 -25.03 31.60
CA GLU A 281 -1.80 -25.96 32.04
C GLU A 281 -2.32 -27.39 32.27
N LYS A 282 -3.47 -27.54 32.93
CA LYS A 282 -4.07 -28.86 33.21
C LYS A 282 -4.40 -29.61 31.92
N ARG A 283 -4.83 -28.88 30.89
CA ARG A 283 -5.18 -29.42 29.58
C ARG A 283 -3.95 -29.68 28.72
N ARG A 284 -2.90 -28.85 28.83
CA ARG A 284 -1.60 -29.12 28.17
C ARG A 284 -1.05 -30.46 28.62
N LEU A 285 -1.01 -30.71 29.94
CA LEU A 285 -0.56 -31.98 30.51
C LEU A 285 -1.41 -33.17 30.07
N GLN A 286 -2.73 -32.99 29.88
CA GLN A 286 -3.61 -34.00 29.28
C GLN A 286 -3.36 -34.24 27.79
N LEU A 287 -2.97 -33.21 27.03
CA LEU A 287 -2.68 -33.31 25.59
C LEU A 287 -1.30 -33.94 25.34
N GLU A 288 -0.31 -33.63 26.19
CA GLU A 288 1.02 -34.21 26.17
C GLU A 288 1.01 -35.69 26.60
N SER A 289 0.23 -36.03 27.63
CA SER A 289 0.02 -37.43 28.02
C SER A 289 -0.71 -38.25 26.96
N ARG A 290 -1.64 -37.65 26.19
CA ARG A 290 -2.26 -38.32 25.02
C ARG A 290 -1.28 -38.53 23.86
N LYS A 291 -0.38 -37.58 23.61
CA LYS A 291 0.69 -37.75 22.60
C LYS A 291 1.69 -38.87 22.94
N MET A 292 1.80 -39.26 24.22
CA MET A 292 2.66 -40.37 24.65
C MET A 292 2.00 -41.77 24.60
N ILE A 293 0.68 -41.87 24.37
CA ILE A 293 -0.05 -43.15 24.50
C ILE A 293 -0.62 -43.67 23.16
N GLU A 294 -0.52 -42.96 22.04
CA GLU A 294 -1.01 -43.49 20.75
C GLU A 294 0.08 -44.23 19.96
N PRO A 295 -0.08 -45.55 19.68
CA PRO A 295 0.59 -46.19 18.56
C PRO A 295 0.01 -45.67 17.25
N LEU A 296 0.89 -45.54 16.26
CA LEU A 296 0.62 -45.18 14.87
C LEU A 296 -0.53 -46.00 14.25
N GLU A 297 -1.78 -45.55 14.39
CA GLU A 297 -2.91 -46.08 13.61
C GLU A 297 -3.81 -44.94 13.11
N LYS A 298 -3.60 -44.60 11.83
CA LYS A 298 -4.55 -44.02 10.87
C LYS A 298 -5.57 -43.05 11.45
N ALA A 299 -5.16 -41.78 11.53
CA ALA A 299 -6.07 -40.65 11.61
C ALA A 299 -7.06 -40.71 10.45
N SER A 300 -8.31 -41.02 10.81
CA SER A 300 -9.48 -40.90 9.98
C SER A 300 -9.61 -39.43 9.58
N THR A 301 -9.50 -39.18 8.28
CA THR A 301 -9.74 -37.89 7.65
C THR A 301 -11.21 -37.52 7.82
N SER A 302 -11.54 -36.88 8.95
CA SER A 302 -12.75 -36.08 9.04
C SER A 302 -12.56 -34.90 8.11
N LYS A 303 -13.17 -35.02 6.93
CA LYS A 303 -13.35 -33.94 5.98
C LYS A 303 -14.13 -32.83 6.68
N LEU A 304 -13.41 -31.90 7.31
CA LEU A 304 -13.94 -30.57 7.54
C LEU A 304 -14.26 -30.02 6.15
N GLN A 305 -15.55 -29.86 5.89
CA GLN A 305 -16.04 -29.12 4.74
C GLN A 305 -15.43 -27.72 4.82
N GLU A 306 -14.34 -27.53 4.08
CA GLU A 306 -14.00 -26.22 3.54
C GLU A 306 -15.23 -25.78 2.77
N MET A 307 -15.96 -24.84 3.35
CA MET A 307 -16.93 -24.04 2.63
C MET A 307 -16.10 -23.30 1.57
N GLN A 308 -15.98 -23.94 0.41
CA GLN A 308 -15.39 -23.37 -0.79
C GLN A 308 -16.17 -22.09 -1.07
N SER A 309 -15.59 -20.95 -0.71
CA SER A 309 -15.97 -19.68 -1.30
C SER A 309 -15.62 -19.80 -2.78
N GLY A 310 -16.57 -20.28 -3.56
CA GLY A 310 -16.47 -20.37 -5.01
C GLY A 310 -16.46 -18.96 -5.58
N THR A 311 -15.32 -18.28 -5.52
CA THR A 311 -15.02 -17.25 -6.51
C THR A 311 -14.83 -17.99 -7.82
N SER A 312 -15.85 -17.93 -8.69
CA SER A 312 -15.74 -18.48 -10.04
C SER A 312 -14.49 -17.89 -10.69
N PRO A 313 -13.55 -18.70 -11.18
CA PRO A 313 -12.36 -18.19 -11.84
C PRO A 313 -12.80 -17.38 -13.06
N LEU A 314 -12.40 -16.12 -13.11
CA LEU A 314 -12.58 -15.27 -14.28
C LEU A 314 -11.43 -15.54 -15.24
N GLU A 315 -11.75 -15.95 -16.46
CA GLU A 315 -10.81 -16.09 -17.58
C GLU A 315 -11.22 -15.11 -18.68
N LEU A 316 -10.34 -14.17 -18.99
CA LEU A 316 -10.48 -13.21 -20.07
C LEU A 316 -9.37 -13.47 -21.09
N ILE A 317 -9.76 -13.74 -22.33
CA ILE A 317 -8.84 -13.92 -23.45
C ILE A 317 -9.20 -12.88 -24.50
N ILE A 318 -8.20 -12.08 -24.89
CA ILE A 318 -8.30 -11.07 -25.94
C ILE A 318 -7.28 -11.44 -27.01
N GLU A 319 -7.77 -11.68 -28.22
CA GLU A 319 -6.95 -11.92 -29.39
C GLU A 319 -7.23 -10.83 -30.41
N LEU A 320 -6.21 -10.04 -30.73
CA LEU A 320 -6.26 -8.97 -31.72
C LEU A 320 -5.31 -9.32 -32.86
N GLY A 321 -5.86 -9.42 -34.06
CA GLY A 321 -5.08 -9.73 -35.26
C GLY A 321 -4.03 -8.65 -35.55
N ILE A 322 -4.48 -7.39 -35.65
CA ILE A 322 -3.63 -6.22 -35.92
C ILE A 322 -4.11 -5.07 -35.04
N VAL A 323 -3.17 -4.35 -34.41
CA VAL A 323 -3.42 -3.14 -33.63
C VAL A 323 -2.46 -2.05 -34.08
N GLY A 324 -3.00 -0.88 -34.41
CA GLY A 324 -2.24 0.34 -34.67
C GLY A 324 -2.49 1.37 -33.59
N VAL A 325 -1.43 1.98 -33.05
CA VAL A 325 -1.53 3.06 -32.06
C VAL A 325 -0.72 4.26 -32.55
N SER A 326 -1.41 5.38 -32.74
CA SER A 326 -0.80 6.64 -33.18
C SER A 326 -0.64 7.60 -32.01
N LEU A 327 0.57 8.10 -31.80
CA LEU A 327 0.82 9.22 -30.90
C LEU A 327 0.66 10.52 -31.69
N ILE A 328 -0.29 11.36 -31.29
CA ILE A 328 -0.58 12.64 -31.96
C ILE A 328 -0.17 13.83 -31.09
N ASP A 329 0.25 14.92 -31.72
CA ASP A 329 0.46 16.20 -31.02
C ASP A 329 -0.84 17.03 -30.90
N HIS A 330 -0.72 18.22 -30.29
CA HIS A 330 -1.80 19.20 -30.16
C HIS A 330 -2.31 19.76 -31.52
N LYS A 331 -1.65 19.44 -32.64
CA LYS A 331 -2.03 19.84 -34.01
C LYS A 331 -2.18 18.58 -34.87
N PRO A 332 -3.29 17.84 -34.76
CA PRO A 332 -3.44 16.39 -35.07
C PRO A 332 -2.42 15.79 -36.05
N ARG A 333 -1.13 15.79 -35.68
CA ARG A 333 -0.02 15.27 -36.48
C ARG A 333 0.45 14.04 -35.77
N GLU A 334 0.52 12.96 -36.51
CA GLU A 334 1.08 11.71 -36.03
C GLU A 334 2.59 11.87 -35.88
N LEU A 335 3.07 11.71 -34.65
CA LEU A 335 4.48 11.77 -34.30
C LEU A 335 5.12 10.38 -34.37
N LEU A 336 4.36 9.36 -33.96
CA LEU A 336 4.84 7.99 -33.81
C LEU A 336 3.70 7.02 -34.10
N TYR A 337 4.00 5.94 -34.80
CA TYR A 337 3.06 4.86 -35.07
C TYR A 337 3.59 3.53 -34.54
N LEU A 338 2.85 2.89 -33.65
CA LEU A 338 3.11 1.56 -33.15
C LEU A 338 2.19 0.57 -33.85
N TYR A 339 2.78 -0.39 -34.57
CA TYR A 339 2.08 -1.51 -35.19
C TYR A 339 2.36 -2.80 -34.43
N LEU A 340 1.30 -3.50 -34.05
CA LEU A 340 1.35 -4.79 -33.40
C LEU A 340 0.55 -5.81 -34.22
N GLU A 341 1.12 -6.99 -34.43
CA GLU A 341 0.46 -8.11 -35.09
C GLU A 341 0.42 -9.32 -34.16
N LYS A 342 -0.70 -10.06 -34.21
CA LYS A 342 -0.94 -11.28 -33.41
C LYS A 342 -0.75 -11.01 -31.92
N VAL A 343 -1.51 -10.04 -31.40
CA VAL A 343 -1.52 -9.70 -29.98
C VAL A 343 -2.49 -10.63 -29.27
N PHE A 344 -1.94 -11.46 -28.38
CA PHE A 344 -2.72 -12.33 -27.52
C PHE A 344 -2.49 -11.92 -26.07
N ALA A 345 -3.56 -11.53 -25.39
CA ALA A 345 -3.56 -11.25 -23.96
C ALA A 345 -4.53 -12.21 -23.27
N SER A 346 -4.06 -12.95 -22.27
CA SER A 346 -4.93 -13.73 -21.40
C SER A 346 -4.71 -13.33 -19.95
N PHE A 347 -5.81 -13.05 -19.26
CA PHE A 347 -5.86 -12.81 -17.83
C PHE A 347 -6.75 -13.85 -17.18
N SER A 348 -6.22 -14.58 -16.21
CA SER A 348 -6.99 -15.57 -15.46
C SER A 348 -6.78 -15.43 -13.96
N THR A 349 -7.87 -15.57 -13.20
CA THR A 349 -7.88 -15.48 -11.73
C THR A 349 -8.27 -16.82 -11.13
N GLY A 350 -7.91 -17.08 -9.87
CA GLY A 350 -8.35 -18.29 -9.16
C GLY A 350 -7.34 -19.43 -9.08
N TYR A 351 -6.09 -19.22 -9.50
CA TYR A 351 -5.00 -20.18 -9.25
C TYR A 351 -4.57 -20.14 -7.76
N ASP A 352 -4.00 -21.23 -7.25
CA ASP A 352 -3.58 -21.41 -5.84
C ASP A 352 -4.64 -20.98 -4.80
N ALA A 353 -5.85 -21.55 -4.90
CA ALA A 353 -6.98 -21.23 -4.00
C ALA A 353 -7.37 -19.74 -3.99
N GLY A 354 -7.25 -19.06 -5.13
CA GLY A 354 -7.66 -17.65 -5.30
C GLY A 354 -6.57 -16.62 -4.98
N LYS A 355 -5.34 -17.06 -4.69
CA LYS A 355 -4.24 -16.16 -4.29
C LYS A 355 -3.43 -15.62 -5.47
N THR A 356 -3.46 -16.28 -6.62
CA THR A 356 -2.62 -15.91 -7.76
C THR A 356 -3.48 -15.59 -8.99
N SER A 357 -3.07 -14.54 -9.71
CA SER A 357 -3.66 -14.13 -10.98
C SER A 357 -2.61 -14.23 -12.06
N ARG A 358 -2.93 -14.87 -13.17
CA ARG A 358 -1.99 -15.08 -14.26
C ARG A 358 -2.28 -14.10 -15.39
N PHE A 359 -1.31 -13.24 -15.69
CA PHE A 359 -1.34 -12.44 -16.90
C PHE A 359 -0.28 -12.94 -17.90
N LYS A 360 -0.71 -13.18 -19.14
CA LYS A 360 0.14 -13.61 -20.25
C LYS A 360 -0.14 -12.70 -21.43
N LEU A 361 0.91 -12.01 -21.90
CA LEU A 361 0.91 -11.26 -23.14
C LEU A 361 1.87 -11.92 -24.13
N ILE A 362 1.40 -12.14 -25.35
CA ILE A 362 2.21 -12.55 -26.49
C ILE A 362 1.98 -11.51 -27.59
N VAL A 363 3.08 -11.00 -28.14
CA VAL A 363 3.06 -10.13 -29.32
C VAL A 363 3.87 -10.84 -30.41
N GLY A 364 3.24 -11.07 -31.56
CA GLY A 364 3.88 -11.75 -32.68
C GLY A 364 4.88 -10.85 -33.39
N LYS A 365 4.41 -9.73 -33.95
CA LYS A 365 5.28 -8.70 -34.54
C LYS A 365 5.04 -7.36 -33.88
N LEU A 366 6.12 -6.59 -33.73
CA LEU A 366 6.10 -5.23 -33.20
C LEU A 366 6.95 -4.36 -34.12
N GLN A 367 6.36 -3.29 -34.65
CA GLN A 367 7.04 -2.27 -35.41
C GLN A 367 6.72 -0.91 -34.82
N LEU A 368 7.72 -0.03 -34.75
CA LEU A 368 7.61 1.32 -34.25
C LEU A 368 8.19 2.29 -35.28
N ASP A 369 7.35 3.16 -35.81
CA ASP A 369 7.72 4.10 -36.87
C ASP A 369 7.72 5.54 -36.35
N ASN A 370 8.71 6.31 -36.76
CA ASN A 370 8.79 7.75 -36.55
C ASN A 370 8.13 8.46 -37.73
N GLN A 371 7.01 9.15 -37.45
CA GLN A 371 6.20 9.81 -38.47
C GLN A 371 6.55 11.30 -38.64
N LEU A 372 7.62 11.77 -38.00
CA LEU A 372 8.08 13.16 -38.15
C LEU A 372 8.53 13.46 -39.59
N PRO A 373 8.19 14.63 -40.15
CA PRO A 373 8.68 15.06 -41.44
C PRO A 373 10.21 15.10 -41.47
N LEU A 374 10.80 14.61 -42.57
CA LEU A 374 12.26 14.62 -42.80
C LEU A 374 13.08 13.81 -41.78
N THR A 375 12.48 12.84 -41.10
CA THR A 375 13.23 11.92 -40.24
C THR A 375 14.22 11.09 -41.07
N ILE A 376 15.47 11.03 -40.60
CA ILE A 376 16.54 10.20 -41.19
C ILE A 376 16.30 8.70 -40.84
N MET A 377 15.52 8.43 -39.79
CA MET A 377 15.19 7.09 -39.32
C MET A 377 13.67 6.95 -39.19
N PRO A 378 12.96 6.62 -40.30
CA PRO A 378 11.51 6.51 -40.32
C PRO A 378 10.99 5.27 -39.59
N VAL A 379 11.82 4.24 -39.43
CA VAL A 379 11.51 3.03 -38.68
C VAL A 379 12.47 2.95 -37.50
N LEU A 380 11.95 3.01 -36.28
CA LEU A 380 12.72 2.93 -35.04
C LEU A 380 12.91 1.48 -34.58
N LEU A 381 11.92 0.63 -34.84
CA LEU A 381 11.96 -0.80 -34.55
C LEU A 381 11.18 -1.54 -35.62
N ALA A 382 11.73 -2.61 -36.19
CA ALA A 382 11.04 -3.48 -37.12
C ALA A 382 11.24 -4.95 -36.75
N PRO A 383 10.28 -5.83 -37.10
CA PRO A 383 10.45 -7.26 -37.00
C PRO A 383 11.54 -7.73 -37.98
N GLU A 384 12.39 -8.67 -37.55
CA GLU A 384 13.34 -9.35 -38.42
C GLU A 384 12.58 -10.39 -39.29
N ASP A 385 12.96 -10.55 -40.56
CA ASP A 385 12.19 -11.31 -41.57
C ASP A 385 12.09 -12.83 -41.31
N MET A 386 12.71 -13.35 -40.25
CA MET A 386 12.65 -14.78 -39.87
C MET A 386 12.14 -14.96 -38.43
N PRO A 387 10.83 -14.81 -38.18
CA PRO A 387 10.25 -15.19 -36.89
C PRO A 387 10.22 -16.72 -36.79
N ASP A 388 11.06 -17.29 -35.93
CA ASP A 388 10.87 -18.67 -35.47
C ASP A 388 9.52 -18.73 -34.74
N LEU A 389 8.55 -19.45 -35.29
CA LEU A 389 7.17 -19.53 -34.78
C LEU A 389 7.09 -19.99 -33.31
N ASN A 390 8.16 -20.62 -32.80
CA ASN A 390 8.25 -21.07 -31.42
C ASN A 390 8.80 -20.03 -30.43
N HIS A 391 9.27 -18.88 -30.93
CA HIS A 391 9.92 -17.84 -30.13
C HIS A 391 9.19 -16.48 -30.28
N PRO A 392 8.19 -16.17 -29.43
CA PRO A 392 7.58 -14.86 -29.41
C PRO A 392 8.62 -13.78 -29.05
N VAL A 393 8.53 -12.60 -29.68
CA VAL A 393 9.46 -11.47 -29.46
C VAL A 393 9.43 -11.00 -28.00
N LEU A 394 8.27 -11.11 -27.34
CA LEU A 394 8.12 -10.81 -25.92
C LEU A 394 7.11 -11.75 -25.29
N LYS A 395 7.54 -12.51 -24.29
CA LYS A 395 6.67 -13.31 -23.42
C LYS A 395 7.00 -12.99 -21.98
N ARG A 396 6.10 -12.25 -21.32
CA ARG A 396 6.21 -11.95 -19.89
C ARG A 396 5.05 -12.62 -19.15
N LEU A 397 5.40 -13.40 -18.14
CA LEU A 397 4.46 -13.95 -17.17
C LEU A 397 4.56 -13.07 -15.92
N LEU A 398 3.46 -12.43 -15.55
CA LEU A 398 3.34 -11.75 -14.26
C LEU A 398 2.38 -12.61 -13.42
N LEU A 399 2.90 -13.09 -12.30
CA LEU A 399 2.17 -13.86 -11.28
C LEU A 399 1.65 -12.93 -10.18
#